data_AF-A0A9P7BQU5-F1
#
_entry.id   AF-A0A9P7BQU5-F1
#
_cell.length_a   1.000
_cell.length_b   1.000
_cell.length_c   1.000
_cell.angle_alpha   90.00
_cell.angle_beta   90.00
_cell.angle_gamma   90.00
#
_symmetry.space_group_name_H-M   'P 1'
#
loop_
_entity.id
_entity.type
_entity.pdbx_description
1 polymer ?
#
loop_
_entity_poly.entity_id
_entity_poly.type
_entity_poly.pdbx_seq_one_letter_code
_entity_poly.pdbx_strand_id
1 'polypeptide(L)'
;MVVTEYQILIDLHLLMTSKGPLSKVKLHRVILDEAHTIKNKATIAAQGCCQIESTYRWCMTATPIQNKVDELYSLIKFLRIRPFCEWEEFRDAISKPMRSSNPEKGIKAAHVLMKAISLRRSKKAMIDGRPILNLPERNVHMTHINFSPDERIHYDFVNARAQAQFTKYLKAGTIMKNYSSVLVMLLRLRQACLHPSLTTEEDGDAASDTDQPDSLAAARQMNPEVVRRLLNEGATIKEIECPICMDVAQNAQIMHCGHLLCKECFDSYWNTTDGNAKRCPQCRAQINRQQLADVESFLKVHAPDLMEEVEAEAETEASNRKRIAEMLSSAKIDKMLEILDETAHETDRQDKTIVFSQFTSMLNMLEKPLKNRGHKYLRYDGSMDVRQRAETVNKFFDDPQITVLLVSTKCGSLGLNLTCANRVILLDVWWNPAIENQAIDRVHRIGQTKAVDVHRIFINDTIEDRILMLQKKKQSVADGVLGEGSTNQVGRLSLNELIYLFRGGNLPTN
;
A
#
# COMPACT_ATOMS: atom_id res chain seq x y z
N MET A 1 -31.43 -3.43 -18.38
CA MET A 1 -30.18 -2.80 -17.91
C MET A 1 -29.25 -3.91 -17.49
N VAL A 2 -27.99 -3.91 -17.94
CA VAL A 2 -26.99 -4.93 -17.55
C VAL A 2 -25.95 -4.26 -16.68
N VAL A 3 -25.70 -4.83 -15.49
CA VAL A 3 -24.63 -4.39 -14.57
C VAL A 3 -23.58 -5.49 -14.54
N THR A 4 -22.31 -5.12 -14.71
CA THR A 4 -21.18 -6.06 -14.76
C THR A 4 -19.94 -5.41 -14.17
N GLU A 5 -18.95 -6.23 -13.85
CA GLU A 5 -17.67 -5.78 -13.29
C GLU A 5 -16.60 -5.64 -14.38
N TYR A 6 -15.63 -4.76 -14.16
CA TYR A 6 -14.49 -4.58 -15.08
C TYR A 6 -13.70 -5.88 -15.29
N GLN A 7 -13.64 -6.76 -14.30
CA GLN A 7 -12.91 -8.04 -14.40
C GLN A 7 -13.54 -8.98 -15.43
N ILE A 8 -14.87 -9.01 -15.54
CA ILE A 8 -15.58 -9.81 -16.54
C ILE A 8 -15.26 -9.30 -17.95
N LEU A 9 -15.00 -7.99 -18.09
CA LEU A 9 -14.55 -7.39 -19.35
C LEU A 9 -13.10 -7.77 -19.72
N ILE A 10 -12.27 -8.15 -18.74
CA ILE A 10 -10.91 -8.64 -18.97
C ILE A 10 -10.94 -10.04 -19.59
N ASP A 11 -11.79 -10.93 -19.06
CA ASP A 11 -12.01 -12.26 -19.65
C ASP A 11 -12.62 -12.15 -21.05
N LEU A 12 -13.47 -11.14 -21.27
CA LEU A 12 -13.99 -10.83 -22.59
C LEU A 12 -12.91 -10.41 -23.58
N HIS A 13 -11.85 -9.71 -23.17
CA HIS A 13 -10.73 -9.39 -24.07
C HIS A 13 -9.90 -10.63 -24.43
N LEU A 14 -9.70 -11.56 -23.49
CA LEU A 14 -9.15 -12.90 -23.80
C LEU A 14 -10.08 -13.69 -24.74
N LEU A 15 -11.38 -13.41 -24.71
CA LEU A 15 -12.38 -13.90 -25.67
C LEU A 15 -12.57 -12.98 -26.89
N MET A 16 -11.84 -11.87 -27.05
CA MET A 16 -11.97 -11.01 -28.25
C MET A 16 -11.16 -11.54 -29.44
N THR A 17 -10.26 -12.50 -29.20
CA THR A 17 -9.81 -13.45 -30.24
C THR A 17 -10.94 -14.38 -30.69
N SER A 18 -12.04 -14.52 -29.94
CA SER A 18 -13.23 -15.35 -30.28
C SER A 18 -14.58 -14.60 -30.30
N LYS A 19 -14.60 -13.26 -30.29
CA LYS A 19 -15.80 -12.39 -30.26
C LYS A 19 -16.84 -12.83 -29.22
N GLY A 20 -16.58 -12.61 -27.94
CA GLY A 20 -17.54 -12.85 -26.85
C GLY A 20 -18.88 -12.09 -27.01
N PRO A 21 -19.95 -12.46 -26.28
CA PRO A 21 -21.32 -11.99 -26.54
C PRO A 21 -21.51 -10.47 -26.58
N LEU A 22 -20.82 -9.73 -25.70
CA LEU A 22 -20.90 -8.26 -25.65
C LEU A 22 -20.29 -7.56 -26.87
N SER A 23 -19.39 -8.22 -27.61
CA SER A 23 -18.82 -7.68 -28.86
C SER A 23 -19.76 -7.79 -30.06
N LYS A 24 -20.83 -8.62 -29.95
CA LYS A 24 -21.81 -8.84 -31.02
C LYS A 24 -23.03 -7.93 -30.93
N VAL A 25 -23.10 -7.09 -29.90
CA VAL A 25 -24.26 -6.24 -29.62
C VAL A 25 -23.82 -4.78 -29.57
N LYS A 26 -24.47 -3.93 -30.37
CA LYS A 26 -24.31 -2.49 -30.26
C LYS A 26 -25.19 -1.96 -29.13
N LEU A 27 -24.57 -1.55 -28.04
CA LEU A 27 -25.27 -1.03 -26.87
C LEU A 27 -25.78 0.40 -27.12
N HIS A 28 -26.96 0.73 -26.59
CA HIS A 28 -27.45 2.11 -26.67
C HIS A 28 -26.57 3.06 -25.83
N ARG A 29 -26.20 2.65 -24.61
CA ARG A 29 -25.40 3.45 -23.68
C ARG A 29 -24.46 2.57 -22.86
N VAL A 30 -23.24 3.05 -22.64
CA VAL A 30 -22.28 2.46 -21.69
C VAL A 30 -21.87 3.53 -20.68
N ILE A 31 -21.92 3.16 -19.39
CA ILE A 31 -21.55 4.02 -18.28
C ILE A 31 -20.44 3.31 -17.53
N LEU A 32 -19.27 3.96 -17.44
CA LEU A 32 -18.17 3.49 -16.61
C LEU A 32 -18.28 4.19 -15.25
N ASP A 33 -18.65 3.43 -14.23
CA ASP A 33 -18.60 3.90 -12.84
C ASP A 33 -17.19 3.73 -12.26
N GLU A 34 -16.77 4.66 -11.41
CA GLU A 34 -15.38 4.83 -10.98
C GLU A 34 -14.38 4.70 -12.14
N ALA A 35 -14.62 5.47 -13.21
CA ALA A 35 -13.92 5.35 -14.49
C ALA A 35 -12.39 5.51 -14.39
N HIS A 36 -11.87 6.05 -13.28
CA HIS A 36 -10.44 6.06 -12.98
C HIS A 36 -9.82 4.65 -12.92
N THR A 37 -10.64 3.59 -12.81
CA THR A 37 -10.24 2.19 -12.93
C THR A 37 -9.49 1.90 -14.25
N ILE A 38 -9.88 2.55 -15.37
CA ILE A 38 -9.25 2.35 -16.69
C ILE A 38 -8.11 3.33 -17.00
N LYS A 39 -7.61 4.06 -16.00
CA LYS A 39 -6.58 5.12 -16.14
C LYS A 39 -5.35 4.73 -16.96
N ASN A 40 -4.94 3.46 -16.91
CA ASN A 40 -3.81 2.97 -17.68
C ASN A 40 -4.28 2.37 -19.01
N LYS A 41 -4.04 3.09 -20.12
CA LYS A 41 -4.41 2.67 -21.49
C LYS A 41 -3.86 1.30 -21.92
N ALA A 42 -2.80 0.82 -21.28
CA ALA A 42 -2.16 -0.46 -21.62
C ALA A 42 -2.85 -1.66 -20.96
N THR A 43 -3.74 -1.44 -19.98
CA THR A 43 -4.43 -2.56 -19.31
C THR A 43 -5.48 -3.16 -20.22
N ILE A 44 -5.67 -4.47 -20.07
CA ILE A 44 -6.69 -5.23 -20.78
C ILE A 44 -8.08 -4.64 -20.53
N ALA A 45 -8.40 -4.26 -19.28
CA ALA A 45 -9.67 -3.62 -18.94
C ALA A 45 -9.90 -2.32 -19.72
N ALA A 46 -8.89 -1.44 -19.82
CA ALA A 46 -9.02 -0.19 -20.56
C ALA A 46 -9.23 -0.42 -22.06
N GLN A 47 -8.50 -1.38 -22.63
CA GLN A 47 -8.64 -1.77 -24.03
C GLN A 47 -10.02 -2.37 -24.32
N GLY A 48 -10.48 -3.31 -23.49
CA GLY A 48 -11.80 -3.93 -23.58
C GLY A 48 -12.92 -2.89 -23.50
N CYS A 49 -12.88 -1.97 -22.51
CA CYS A 49 -13.87 -0.90 -22.39
C CYS A 49 -13.94 0.00 -23.63
N CYS A 50 -12.79 0.34 -24.23
CA CYS A 50 -12.75 1.18 -25.44
C CYS A 50 -13.33 0.47 -26.67
N GLN A 51 -13.24 -0.87 -26.73
CA GLN A 51 -13.68 -1.68 -27.86
C GLN A 51 -15.20 -1.95 -27.89
N ILE A 52 -15.88 -1.90 -26.74
CA ILE A 52 -17.35 -2.07 -26.67
C ILE A 52 -18.03 -1.15 -27.68
N GLU A 53 -18.97 -1.64 -28.48
CA GLU A 53 -19.72 -0.80 -29.41
C GLU A 53 -20.91 -0.13 -28.72
N SER A 54 -21.01 1.20 -28.85
CA SER A 54 -22.13 1.94 -28.26
C SER A 54 -22.43 3.28 -28.92
N THR A 55 -23.68 3.75 -28.80
CA THR A 55 -24.10 5.09 -29.26
C THR A 55 -23.71 6.18 -28.25
N TYR A 56 -24.01 5.99 -26.96
CA TYR A 56 -23.70 6.95 -25.89
C TYR A 56 -22.67 6.40 -24.89
N ARG A 57 -21.80 7.28 -24.39
CA ARG A 57 -20.71 6.93 -23.47
C ARG A 57 -20.57 7.93 -22.35
N TRP A 58 -20.46 7.42 -21.12
CA TRP A 58 -20.36 8.24 -19.92
C TRP A 58 -19.25 7.70 -19.03
N CYS A 59 -18.45 8.60 -18.49
CA CYS A 59 -17.52 8.31 -17.41
C CYS A 59 -18.02 8.99 -16.14
N MET A 60 -18.20 8.21 -15.08
CA MET A 60 -18.50 8.70 -13.74
C MET A 60 -17.25 8.46 -12.88
N THR A 61 -16.65 9.53 -12.37
CA THR A 61 -15.49 9.44 -11.47
C THR A 61 -15.34 10.74 -10.70
N ALA A 62 -15.08 10.63 -9.40
CA ALA A 62 -14.74 11.79 -8.57
C ALA A 62 -13.33 12.34 -8.87
N THR A 63 -12.43 11.46 -9.36
CA THR A 63 -11.01 11.76 -9.58
C THR A 63 -10.60 11.32 -11.01
N PRO A 64 -10.90 12.12 -12.05
CA PRO A 64 -10.59 11.76 -13.44
C PRO A 64 -9.09 11.69 -13.72
N ILE A 65 -8.28 12.42 -12.93
CA ILE A 65 -6.83 12.36 -12.96
C ILE A 65 -6.37 11.84 -11.62
N GLN A 66 -5.56 10.79 -11.68
CA GLN A 66 -4.92 10.21 -10.53
C GLN A 66 -3.45 10.61 -10.51
N ASN A 67 -2.55 9.90 -11.19
CA ASN A 67 -1.11 10.12 -11.08
C ASN A 67 -0.53 11.07 -12.13
N LYS A 68 -1.01 11.00 -13.38
CA LYS A 68 -0.42 11.70 -14.54
C LYS A 68 -1.50 12.15 -15.50
N VAL A 69 -1.28 13.26 -16.21
CA VAL A 69 -2.25 13.76 -17.22
C VAL A 69 -2.56 12.72 -18.31
N ASP A 70 -1.61 11.85 -18.62
CA ASP A 70 -1.76 10.75 -19.57
C ASP A 70 -2.92 9.81 -19.22
N GLU A 71 -3.37 9.79 -17.96
CA GLU A 71 -4.51 8.98 -17.53
C GLU A 71 -5.84 9.49 -18.13
N LEU A 72 -5.95 10.80 -18.41
CA LEU A 72 -7.10 11.37 -19.10
C LEU A 72 -7.30 10.75 -20.48
N TYR A 73 -6.22 10.37 -21.16
CA TYR A 73 -6.29 9.79 -22.49
C TYR A 73 -7.16 8.53 -22.50
N SER A 74 -7.06 7.67 -21.48
CA SER A 74 -7.88 6.46 -21.39
C SER A 74 -9.39 6.78 -21.40
N LEU A 75 -9.79 7.81 -20.66
CA LEU A 75 -11.17 8.29 -20.58
C LEU A 75 -11.60 8.94 -21.90
N ILE A 76 -10.78 9.81 -22.46
CA ILE A 76 -11.02 10.51 -23.73
C ILE A 76 -11.16 9.52 -24.88
N LYS A 77 -10.29 8.50 -24.93
CA LYS A 77 -10.34 7.41 -25.90
C LYS A 77 -11.63 6.60 -25.75
N PHE A 78 -12.01 6.25 -24.52
CA PHE A 78 -13.28 5.58 -24.27
C PHE A 78 -14.45 6.43 -24.77
N LEU A 79 -14.50 7.73 -24.42
CA LEU A 79 -15.55 8.66 -24.82
C LEU A 79 -15.58 8.98 -26.32
N ARG A 80 -14.51 8.64 -27.07
CA ARG A 80 -14.34 8.89 -28.51
C ARG A 80 -14.36 10.40 -28.88
N ILE A 81 -13.78 11.25 -28.02
CA ILE A 81 -13.70 12.69 -28.28
C ILE A 81 -12.59 13.00 -29.29
N ARG A 82 -12.96 13.35 -30.53
CA ARG A 82 -12.00 13.73 -31.58
C ARG A 82 -11.48 15.17 -31.38
N PRO A 83 -10.24 15.48 -31.78
CA PRO A 83 -9.21 14.57 -32.29
C PRO A 83 -8.47 13.80 -31.17
N PHE A 84 -8.65 14.19 -29.91
CA PHE A 84 -7.87 13.73 -28.76
C PHE A 84 -8.07 12.26 -28.36
N CYS A 85 -9.01 11.54 -28.97
CA CYS A 85 -9.13 10.09 -28.82
C CYS A 85 -8.00 9.33 -29.52
N GLU A 86 -7.23 10.00 -30.39
CA GLU A 86 -5.98 9.50 -30.95
C GLU A 86 -4.80 9.89 -30.06
N TRP A 87 -3.92 8.92 -29.79
CA TRP A 87 -2.82 9.11 -28.84
C TRP A 87 -1.86 10.23 -29.25
N GLU A 88 -1.55 10.34 -30.53
CA GLU A 88 -0.56 11.30 -31.03
C GLU A 88 -1.05 12.74 -30.85
N GLU A 89 -2.31 12.99 -31.20
CA GLU A 89 -2.98 14.27 -31.01
C GLU A 89 -3.03 14.67 -29.53
N PHE A 90 -3.46 13.75 -28.66
CA PHE A 90 -3.47 13.99 -27.21
C PHE A 90 -2.05 14.24 -26.67
N ARG A 91 -1.09 13.41 -27.10
CA ARG A 91 0.30 13.49 -26.66
C ARG A 91 0.91 14.83 -27.03
N ASP A 92 0.71 15.29 -28.26
CA ASP A 92 1.36 16.48 -28.80
C ASP A 92 0.71 17.76 -28.29
N ALA A 93 -0.62 17.76 -28.10
CA ALA A 93 -1.35 18.92 -27.57
C ALA A 93 -1.29 19.05 -26.04
N ILE A 94 -1.21 17.95 -25.29
CA ILE A 94 -1.35 17.95 -23.82
C ILE A 94 -0.14 17.32 -23.12
N SER A 95 0.14 16.02 -23.34
CA SER A 95 1.17 15.32 -22.54
C SER A 95 2.58 15.86 -22.69
N LYS A 96 3.04 16.12 -23.92
CA LYS A 96 4.38 16.66 -24.21
C LYS A 96 4.54 18.08 -23.66
N PRO A 97 3.61 19.03 -23.94
CA PRO A 97 3.67 20.36 -23.35
C PRO A 97 3.75 20.35 -21.83
N MET A 98 3.02 19.45 -21.15
CA MET A 98 3.07 19.33 -19.69
C MET A 98 4.42 18.86 -19.13
N ARG A 99 5.28 18.24 -19.95
CA ARG A 99 6.63 17.80 -19.55
C ARG A 99 7.74 18.73 -20.07
N SER A 100 7.36 19.77 -20.80
CA SER A 100 8.30 20.75 -21.34
C SER A 100 8.73 21.75 -20.27
N SER A 101 9.74 22.57 -20.57
CA SER A 101 10.16 23.69 -19.72
C SER A 101 9.06 24.74 -19.48
N ASN A 102 7.99 24.75 -20.29
CA ASN A 102 6.82 25.60 -20.11
C ASN A 102 5.52 24.77 -20.04
N PRO A 103 5.16 24.24 -18.85
CA PRO A 103 4.00 23.36 -18.68
C PRO A 103 2.65 24.08 -18.81
N GLU A 104 2.60 25.42 -18.75
CA GLU A 104 1.35 26.17 -18.77
C GLU A 104 0.50 25.88 -20.00
N LYS A 105 1.14 25.71 -21.17
CA LYS A 105 0.43 25.42 -22.42
C LYS A 105 -0.36 24.11 -22.33
N GLY A 106 0.27 23.07 -21.77
CA GLY A 106 -0.38 21.77 -21.58
C GLY A 106 -1.50 21.82 -20.54
N ILE A 107 -1.29 22.55 -19.44
CA ILE A 107 -2.30 22.74 -18.40
C ILE A 107 -3.53 23.47 -18.96
N LYS A 108 -3.33 24.57 -19.71
CA LYS A 108 -4.41 25.32 -20.35
C LYS A 108 -5.19 24.44 -21.33
N ALA A 109 -4.49 23.68 -22.18
CA ALA A 109 -5.13 22.76 -23.12
C ALA A 109 -5.97 21.69 -22.41
N ALA A 110 -5.43 21.05 -21.36
CA ALA A 110 -6.17 20.07 -20.55
C ALA A 110 -7.39 20.70 -19.87
N HIS A 111 -7.26 21.91 -19.31
CA HIS A 111 -8.36 22.61 -18.66
C HIS A 111 -9.49 22.90 -19.64
N VAL A 112 -9.18 23.46 -20.81
CA VAL A 112 -10.18 23.76 -21.86
C VAL A 112 -10.91 22.49 -22.29
N LEU A 113 -10.18 21.40 -22.53
CA LEU A 113 -10.77 20.12 -22.90
C LEU A 113 -11.70 19.60 -21.81
N MET A 114 -11.26 19.58 -20.56
CA MET A 114 -12.07 19.13 -19.43
C MET A 114 -13.32 20.00 -19.25
N LYS A 115 -13.23 21.32 -19.43
CA LYS A 115 -14.38 22.23 -19.35
C LYS A 115 -15.42 21.94 -20.45
N ALA A 116 -14.99 21.49 -21.63
CA ALA A 116 -15.88 21.16 -22.73
C ALA A 116 -16.57 19.79 -22.56
N ILE A 117 -15.89 18.80 -21.98
CA ILE A 117 -16.39 17.40 -21.95
C ILE A 117 -16.88 16.94 -20.58
N SER A 118 -16.65 17.70 -19.51
CA SER A 118 -16.98 17.29 -18.15
C SER A 118 -17.93 18.27 -17.47
N LEU A 119 -18.82 17.71 -16.64
CA LEU A 119 -19.59 18.43 -15.67
C LEU A 119 -19.08 18.05 -14.28
N ARG A 120 -18.40 18.99 -13.61
CA ARG A 120 -17.87 18.79 -12.25
C ARG A 120 -18.49 19.84 -11.31
N ARG A 121 -19.00 19.39 -10.17
CA ARG A 121 -19.56 20.25 -9.11
C ARG A 121 -18.85 19.95 -7.80
N SER A 122 -18.64 20.97 -6.97
CA SER A 122 -18.11 20.80 -5.62
C SER A 122 -19.26 20.70 -4.61
N LYS A 123 -19.01 20.14 -3.42
CA LYS A 123 -20.01 20.12 -2.34
C LYS A 123 -20.44 21.53 -1.89
N LYS A 124 -19.59 22.53 -2.12
CA LYS A 124 -19.84 23.95 -1.83
C LYS A 124 -20.56 24.69 -2.96
N ALA A 125 -20.87 24.02 -4.07
CA ALA A 125 -21.49 24.68 -5.22
C ALA A 125 -22.89 25.18 -4.85
N MET A 126 -23.26 26.35 -5.38
CA MET A 126 -24.60 26.91 -5.24
C MET A 126 -25.38 26.65 -6.53
N ILE A 127 -26.63 26.21 -6.41
CA ILE A 127 -27.61 26.13 -7.51
C ILE A 127 -28.76 27.06 -7.13
N ASP A 128 -29.02 28.06 -7.97
CA ASP A 128 -30.09 29.04 -7.78
C ASP A 128 -30.05 29.74 -6.42
N GLY A 129 -28.84 30.09 -5.95
CA GLY A 129 -28.60 30.76 -4.68
C GLY A 129 -28.70 29.87 -3.45
N ARG A 130 -28.92 28.55 -3.61
CA ARG A 130 -28.95 27.58 -2.51
C ARG A 130 -27.78 26.59 -2.60
N PRO A 131 -27.21 26.15 -1.46
CA PRO A 131 -26.18 25.11 -1.47
C PRO A 131 -26.73 23.84 -2.15
N ILE A 132 -25.93 23.25 -3.05
CA ILE A 132 -26.27 21.98 -3.70
C ILE A 132 -26.46 20.84 -2.69
N LEU A 133 -25.75 20.95 -1.55
CA LEU A 133 -25.78 20.00 -0.46
C LEU A 133 -25.90 20.77 0.84
N ASN A 134 -26.94 20.48 1.61
CA ASN A 134 -27.03 20.87 3.02
C ASN A 134 -26.60 19.66 3.85
N LEU A 135 -25.30 19.58 4.14
CA LEU A 135 -24.73 18.53 4.99
C LEU A 135 -24.41 19.12 6.36
N PRO A 136 -24.55 18.34 7.44
CA PRO A 136 -24.06 18.73 8.76
C PRO A 136 -22.56 19.05 8.75
N GLU A 137 -22.10 19.73 9.79
CA GLU A 137 -20.68 20.08 9.93
C GLU A 137 -19.79 18.83 9.96
N ARG A 138 -18.56 19.01 9.46
CA ARG A 138 -17.52 17.98 9.45
C ARG A 138 -16.32 18.49 10.24
N ASN A 139 -16.09 17.92 11.41
CA ASN A 139 -15.00 18.26 12.30
C ASN A 139 -13.85 17.29 12.06
N VAL A 140 -12.63 17.81 11.84
CA VAL A 140 -11.44 16.98 11.63
C VAL A 140 -10.47 17.21 12.78
N HIS A 141 -10.29 16.19 13.60
CA HIS A 141 -9.43 16.17 14.77
C HIS A 141 -8.11 15.49 14.41
N MET A 142 -7.01 16.25 14.38
CA MET A 142 -5.67 15.72 14.13
C MET A 142 -4.94 15.50 15.46
N THR A 143 -5.00 14.28 15.97
CA THR A 143 -4.39 13.92 17.25
C THR A 143 -2.99 13.39 17.03
N HIS A 144 -2.00 14.04 17.63
CA HIS A 144 -0.64 13.53 17.68
C HIS A 144 -0.36 12.99 19.08
N ILE A 145 0.10 11.75 19.15
CA ILE A 145 0.43 11.06 20.39
C ILE A 145 1.89 10.61 20.37
N ASN A 146 2.41 10.28 21.54
CA ASN A 146 3.75 9.72 21.69
C ASN A 146 3.66 8.21 21.87
N PHE A 147 4.67 7.49 21.38
CA PHE A 147 4.87 6.10 21.76
C PHE A 147 5.10 5.96 23.27
N SER A 148 4.74 4.79 23.80
CA SER A 148 5.34 4.33 25.05
C SER A 148 6.86 4.17 24.91
N PRO A 149 7.63 4.11 26.03
CA PRO A 149 9.07 3.90 25.97
C PRO A 149 9.48 2.65 25.16
N ASP A 150 8.76 1.53 25.35
CA ASP A 150 9.05 0.26 24.67
C ASP A 150 8.76 0.35 23.16
N GLU A 151 7.64 0.96 22.78
CA GLU A 151 7.31 1.19 21.37
C GLU A 151 8.31 2.14 20.69
N ARG A 152 8.81 3.15 21.41
CA ARG A 152 9.83 4.07 20.89
C ARG A 152 11.13 3.31 20.61
N ILE A 153 11.59 2.50 21.55
CA ILE A 153 12.80 1.66 21.36
C ILE A 153 12.64 0.76 20.13
N HIS A 154 11.49 0.11 19.99
CA HIS A 154 11.20 -0.75 18.84
C HIS A 154 11.19 0.02 17.52
N TYR A 155 10.50 1.17 17.47
CA TYR A 155 10.45 2.01 16.29
C TYR A 155 11.84 2.51 15.89
N ASP A 156 12.63 2.97 16.86
CA ASP A 156 13.97 3.49 16.62
C ASP A 156 14.91 2.40 16.09
N PHE A 157 14.77 1.16 16.57
CA PHE A 157 15.48 0.00 16.03
C PHE A 157 15.12 -0.26 14.55
N VAL A 158 13.82 -0.33 14.23
CA VAL A 158 13.34 -0.53 12.84
C VAL A 158 13.79 0.62 11.94
N ASN A 159 13.74 1.85 12.44
CA ASN A 159 14.18 3.05 11.73
C ASN A 159 15.69 3.05 11.49
N ALA A 160 16.52 2.74 12.49
CA ALA A 160 17.98 2.66 12.34
C ALA A 160 18.38 1.64 11.28
N ARG A 161 17.76 0.44 11.29
CA ARG A 161 17.98 -0.59 10.27
C ARG A 161 17.61 -0.10 8.87
N ALA A 162 16.45 0.55 8.74
CA ALA A 162 15.98 1.12 7.48
C ALA A 162 16.89 2.27 6.99
N GLN A 163 17.41 3.12 7.88
CA GLN A 163 18.37 4.18 7.54
C GLN A 163 19.70 3.62 7.02
N ALA A 164 20.21 2.56 7.65
CA ALA A 164 21.47 1.93 7.27
C ALA A 164 21.38 1.37 5.85
N GLN A 165 20.34 0.59 5.55
CA GLN A 165 20.11 0.01 4.24
C GLN A 165 19.81 1.10 3.18
N PHE A 166 18.99 2.11 3.51
CA PHE A 166 18.75 3.24 2.61
C PHE A 166 20.05 4.01 2.30
N THR A 167 20.92 4.21 3.30
CA THR A 167 22.21 4.88 3.11
C THR A 167 23.16 4.07 2.23
N LYS A 168 23.14 2.74 2.33
CA LYS A 168 23.89 1.85 1.42
C LYS A 168 23.47 2.08 -0.03
N TYR A 169 22.16 2.05 -0.32
CA TYR A 169 21.65 2.33 -1.67
C TYR A 169 21.92 3.76 -2.14
N LEU A 170 21.89 4.73 -1.23
CA LEU A 170 22.18 6.13 -1.56
C LEU A 170 23.63 6.30 -2.02
N LYS A 171 24.58 5.75 -1.26
CA LYS A 171 26.02 5.79 -1.60
C LYS A 171 26.32 5.08 -2.92
N ALA A 172 25.65 3.96 -3.18
CA ALA A 172 25.78 3.21 -4.43
C ALA A 172 25.03 3.86 -5.63
N GLY A 173 24.21 4.89 -5.40
CA GLY A 173 23.37 5.49 -6.45
C GLY A 173 22.27 4.56 -6.99
N THR A 174 21.89 3.52 -6.23
CA THR A 174 20.99 2.45 -6.67
C THR A 174 19.57 2.53 -6.10
N ILE A 175 19.20 3.58 -5.35
CA ILE A 175 17.86 3.75 -4.74
C ILE A 175 16.72 3.49 -5.74
N MET A 176 16.77 4.09 -6.93
CA MET A 176 15.69 3.94 -7.91
C MET A 176 15.68 2.56 -8.59
N LYS A 177 16.81 1.83 -8.57
CA LYS A 177 16.89 0.43 -9.00
C LYS A 177 16.28 -0.48 -7.92
N ASN A 178 16.56 -0.19 -6.66
CA ASN A 178 16.05 -0.92 -5.48
C ASN A 178 14.74 -0.34 -4.93
N TYR A 179 13.92 0.28 -5.79
CA TYR A 179 12.73 1.02 -5.36
C TYR A 179 11.73 0.15 -4.57
N SER A 180 11.55 -1.12 -4.96
CA SER A 180 10.68 -2.06 -4.23
C SER A 180 11.18 -2.32 -2.81
N SER A 181 12.47 -2.55 -2.62
CA SER A 181 13.08 -2.72 -1.28
C SER A 181 12.88 -1.46 -0.43
N VAL A 182 13.06 -0.28 -1.03
CA VAL A 182 12.80 1.00 -0.33
C VAL A 182 11.34 1.16 0.08
N LEU A 183 10.39 0.71 -0.73
CA LEU A 183 8.97 0.72 -0.36
C LEU A 183 8.66 -0.26 0.77
N VAL A 184 9.31 -1.43 0.83
CA VAL A 184 9.18 -2.38 1.94
C VAL A 184 9.72 -1.76 3.23
N MET A 185 10.88 -1.09 3.19
CA MET A 185 11.40 -0.35 4.35
C MET A 185 10.38 0.70 4.86
N LEU A 186 9.81 1.51 3.96
CA LEU A 186 8.77 2.48 4.32
C LEU A 186 7.51 1.81 4.89
N LEU A 187 7.13 0.65 4.34
CA LEU A 187 6.01 -0.14 4.84
C LEU A 187 6.25 -0.58 6.29
N ARG A 188 7.44 -1.09 6.61
CA ARG A 188 7.82 -1.53 7.96
C ARG A 188 7.82 -0.37 8.95
N LEU A 189 8.29 0.81 8.57
CA LEU A 189 8.20 2.00 9.43
C LEU A 189 6.76 2.39 9.72
N ARG A 190 5.87 2.32 8.72
CA ARG A 190 4.43 2.62 8.92
C ARG A 190 3.76 1.57 9.80
N GLN A 191 4.13 0.30 9.67
CA GLN A 191 3.66 -0.78 10.54
C GLN A 191 4.13 -0.60 11.99
N ALA A 192 5.39 -0.18 12.19
CA ALA A 192 5.94 0.13 13.51
C ALA A 192 5.16 1.26 14.22
N CYS A 193 4.61 2.23 13.47
CA CYS A 193 3.73 3.26 14.01
C CYS A 193 2.35 2.77 14.45
N LEU A 194 1.91 1.61 13.97
CA LEU A 194 0.61 1.03 14.30
C LEU A 194 0.71 0.07 15.47
N HIS A 195 1.61 -0.92 15.36
CA HIS A 195 1.85 -1.91 16.39
C HIS A 195 3.18 -2.63 16.12
N PRO A 196 4.05 -2.83 17.12
CA PRO A 196 5.30 -3.57 17.01
C PRO A 196 5.17 -4.95 16.32
N SER A 197 4.15 -5.74 16.67
CA SER A 197 3.92 -7.08 16.08
C SER A 197 3.56 -7.09 14.59
N LEU A 198 3.33 -5.92 13.96
CA LEU A 198 3.15 -5.83 12.51
C LEU A 198 4.48 -5.81 11.74
N THR A 199 5.58 -5.63 12.45
CA THR A 199 6.93 -5.55 11.88
C THR A 199 7.71 -6.86 12.01
N THR A 200 7.30 -7.73 12.92
CA THR A 200 7.77 -9.10 12.99
C THR A 200 7.28 -9.81 11.74
N GLU A 201 8.20 -10.43 11.01
CA GLU A 201 7.80 -11.34 9.95
C GLU A 201 6.91 -12.39 10.61
N GLU A 202 5.71 -12.60 10.07
CA GLU A 202 5.16 -13.95 10.15
C GLU A 202 6.28 -14.79 9.51
N ASP A 203 7.01 -15.54 10.34
CA ASP A 203 7.70 -16.73 9.88
C ASP A 203 6.59 -17.48 9.17
N GLY A 204 6.48 -17.27 7.85
CA GLY A 204 5.41 -17.84 7.06
C GLY A 204 5.46 -19.30 7.41
N ASP A 205 4.34 -19.81 7.96
CA ASP A 205 4.18 -21.19 8.37
C ASP A 205 5.06 -22.00 7.45
N ALA A 206 6.18 -22.47 8.01
CA ALA A 206 7.03 -23.38 7.31
C ALA A 206 6.11 -24.57 7.12
N ALA A 207 5.46 -24.60 5.94
CA ALA A 207 4.95 -25.82 5.39
C ALA A 207 6.08 -26.79 5.64
N SER A 208 5.77 -27.83 6.41
CA SER A 208 6.61 -28.96 6.65
C SER A 208 6.87 -29.62 5.28
N ASP A 209 7.70 -28.97 4.47
CA ASP A 209 8.24 -29.50 3.24
C ASP A 209 9.30 -30.48 3.71
N THR A 210 8.88 -31.74 3.77
CA THR A 210 9.68 -32.93 4.07
C THR A 210 10.84 -33.18 3.10
N ASP A 211 11.21 -32.19 2.29
CA ASP A 211 12.24 -32.21 1.25
C ASP A 211 13.32 -31.11 1.46
N GLN A 212 13.42 -30.52 2.66
CA GLN A 212 14.56 -29.65 2.96
C GLN A 212 15.87 -30.47 2.96
N PRO A 213 16.91 -30.04 2.20
CA PRO A 213 18.21 -30.65 2.29
C PRO A 213 18.75 -30.53 3.72
N ASP A 214 19.42 -31.57 4.20
CA ASP A 214 20.13 -31.53 5.48
C ASP A 214 21.29 -30.52 5.40
N SER A 215 20.96 -29.28 5.75
CA SER A 215 21.85 -28.12 5.72
C SER A 215 23.09 -28.31 6.59
N LEU A 216 22.95 -29.04 7.72
CA LEU A 216 24.06 -29.42 8.61
C LEU A 216 25.00 -30.43 7.94
N ALA A 217 24.45 -31.44 7.25
CA ALA A 217 25.26 -32.37 6.48
C ALA A 217 25.99 -31.67 5.32
N ALA A 218 25.31 -30.77 4.61
CA ALA A 218 25.91 -29.98 3.53
C ALA A 218 27.03 -29.07 4.03
N ALA A 219 26.85 -28.43 5.19
CA ALA A 219 27.89 -27.64 5.85
C ALA A 219 29.14 -28.47 6.16
N ARG A 220 28.97 -29.68 6.72
CA ARG A 220 30.08 -30.60 7.04
C ARG A 220 30.86 -31.06 5.81
N GLN A 221 30.20 -31.16 4.66
CA GLN A 221 30.80 -31.65 3.41
C GLN A 221 31.42 -30.52 2.57
N MET A 222 31.41 -29.27 3.04
CA MET A 222 32.04 -28.17 2.30
C MET A 222 33.55 -28.35 2.16
N ASN A 223 34.08 -27.94 1.01
CA ASN A 223 35.50 -28.00 0.73
C ASN A 223 36.28 -27.14 1.75
N PRO A 224 37.34 -27.67 2.40
CA PRO A 224 38.15 -26.93 3.37
C PRO A 224 38.71 -25.59 2.85
N GLU A 225 39.01 -25.47 1.55
CA GLU A 225 39.46 -24.21 0.96
C GLU A 225 38.35 -23.16 0.89
N VAL A 226 37.11 -23.60 0.64
CA VAL A 226 35.92 -22.75 0.65
C VAL A 226 35.61 -22.28 2.07
N VAL A 227 35.67 -23.19 3.04
CA VAL A 227 35.49 -22.87 4.46
C VAL A 227 36.53 -21.84 4.89
N ARG A 228 37.81 -22.08 4.59
CA ARG A 228 38.89 -21.14 4.93
C ARG A 228 38.70 -19.78 4.27
N ARG A 229 38.21 -19.72 3.03
CA ARG A 229 37.91 -18.44 2.35
C ARG A 229 36.78 -17.69 3.04
N LEU A 230 35.68 -18.38 3.35
CA LEU A 230 34.52 -17.80 4.03
C LEU A 230 34.83 -17.32 5.46
N LEU A 231 35.78 -17.97 6.15
CA LEU A 231 36.23 -17.56 7.49
C LEU A 231 37.33 -16.48 7.46
N ASN A 232 38.23 -16.49 6.46
CA ASN A 232 39.31 -15.49 6.34
C ASN A 232 38.84 -14.15 5.76
N GLU A 233 37.74 -14.14 5.00
CA GLU A 233 37.01 -12.91 4.65
C GLU A 233 36.28 -12.43 5.93
N GLY A 234 37.06 -11.99 6.93
CA GLY A 234 36.63 -11.57 8.27
C GLY A 234 35.85 -10.26 8.31
N ALA A 235 34.82 -10.16 7.47
CA ALA A 235 33.71 -9.23 7.63
C ALA A 235 32.46 -10.10 7.61
N THR A 236 31.94 -10.38 8.82
CA THR A 236 30.67 -11.02 9.16
C THR A 236 29.97 -11.70 7.98
N ILE A 237 29.89 -13.04 7.93
CA ILE A 237 29.13 -13.76 6.89
C ILE A 237 27.69 -13.19 6.70
N LYS A 238 27.14 -12.53 7.73
CA LYS A 238 25.88 -11.77 7.74
C LYS A 238 25.85 -10.51 6.84
N GLU A 239 26.98 -9.96 6.42
CA GLU A 239 27.10 -8.74 5.60
C GLU A 239 27.35 -9.01 4.12
N ILE A 240 27.53 -10.27 3.75
CA ILE A 240 27.85 -10.66 2.38
C ILE A 240 26.69 -10.29 1.45
N GLU A 241 27.05 -9.65 0.34
CA GLU A 241 26.11 -9.21 -0.67
C GLU A 241 25.69 -10.35 -1.59
N CYS A 242 24.38 -10.50 -1.80
CA CYS A 242 23.83 -11.38 -2.80
C CYS A 242 24.10 -10.79 -4.21
N PRO A 243 24.79 -11.50 -5.13
CA PRO A 243 25.10 -11.01 -6.47
C PRO A 243 23.88 -10.83 -7.39
N ILE A 244 22.70 -11.35 -7.01
CA ILE A 244 21.46 -11.18 -7.80
C ILE A 244 20.76 -9.87 -7.42
N CYS A 245 20.51 -9.65 -6.13
CA CYS A 245 19.81 -8.45 -5.67
C CYS A 245 20.75 -7.30 -5.28
N MET A 246 22.06 -7.56 -5.21
CA MET A 246 23.10 -6.61 -4.79
C MET A 246 22.81 -6.00 -3.41
N ASP A 247 22.25 -6.81 -2.52
CA ASP A 247 21.89 -6.45 -1.15
C ASP A 247 22.44 -7.47 -0.16
N VAL A 248 22.42 -7.15 1.14
CA VAL A 248 22.77 -8.09 2.20
C VAL A 248 21.92 -9.35 2.07
N ALA A 249 22.57 -10.51 2.00
CA ALA A 249 21.88 -11.76 1.74
C ALA A 249 21.12 -12.24 2.98
N GLN A 250 19.85 -11.84 3.10
CA GLN A 250 18.95 -12.36 4.13
C GLN A 250 18.66 -13.84 3.91
N ASN A 251 18.70 -14.62 5.00
CA ASN A 251 18.49 -16.08 4.98
C ASN A 251 19.32 -16.77 3.89
N ALA A 252 20.60 -16.40 3.77
CA ALA A 252 21.43 -16.77 2.64
C ALA A 252 21.64 -18.29 2.50
N GLN A 253 21.62 -18.76 1.26
CA GLN A 253 21.95 -20.13 0.86
C GLN A 253 23.38 -20.15 0.31
N ILE A 254 24.28 -20.84 1.00
CA ILE A 254 25.67 -21.07 0.62
C ILE A 254 25.73 -22.28 -0.30
N MET A 255 26.17 -22.05 -1.53
CA MET A 255 26.42 -23.11 -2.51
C MET A 255 27.75 -23.81 -2.22
N HIS A 256 27.92 -25.07 -2.66
CA HIS A 256 29.17 -25.83 -2.54
C HIS A 256 30.46 -25.09 -2.99
N CYS A 257 30.34 -24.15 -3.93
CA CYS A 257 31.43 -23.31 -4.42
C CYS A 257 31.81 -22.15 -3.48
N GLY A 258 31.07 -21.97 -2.38
CA GLY A 258 31.25 -20.93 -1.37
C GLY A 258 30.70 -19.56 -1.72
N HIS A 259 29.88 -19.45 -2.77
CA HIS A 259 29.13 -18.22 -3.06
C HIS A 259 27.72 -18.35 -2.50
N LEU A 260 27.11 -17.23 -2.14
CA LEU A 260 25.80 -17.21 -1.52
C LEU A 260 24.77 -16.36 -2.26
N LEU A 261 23.50 -16.68 -2.06
CA LEU A 261 22.35 -15.97 -2.56
C LEU A 261 21.33 -15.80 -1.44
N CYS A 262 20.57 -14.69 -1.44
CA CYS A 262 19.42 -14.56 -0.56
C CYS A 262 18.40 -15.67 -0.88
N LYS A 263 17.66 -16.21 0.11
CA LYS A 263 16.73 -17.35 -0.12
C LYS A 263 15.77 -17.08 -1.27
N GLU A 264 15.13 -15.91 -1.28
CA GLU A 264 14.21 -15.51 -2.35
C GLU A 264 14.89 -15.46 -3.72
N CYS A 265 16.11 -14.94 -3.77
CA CYS A 265 16.93 -14.83 -4.98
C CYS A 265 17.30 -16.22 -5.50
N PHE A 266 17.65 -17.13 -4.58
CA PHE A 266 17.98 -18.52 -4.90
C PHE A 266 16.75 -19.26 -5.43
N ASP A 267 15.61 -19.19 -4.73
CA ASP A 267 14.38 -19.87 -5.13
C ASP A 267 13.87 -19.33 -6.47
N SER A 268 13.88 -18.01 -6.65
CA SER A 268 13.53 -17.40 -7.93
C SER A 268 14.48 -17.83 -9.04
N TYR A 269 15.79 -17.91 -8.78
CA TYR A 269 16.79 -18.35 -9.77
C TYR A 269 16.64 -19.83 -10.11
N TRP A 270 16.41 -20.67 -9.10
CA TRP A 270 16.24 -22.11 -9.23
C TRP A 270 14.98 -22.48 -10.02
N ASN A 271 13.89 -21.77 -9.78
CA ASN A 271 12.58 -22.05 -10.39
C ASN A 271 12.42 -21.46 -11.80
N THR A 272 13.43 -20.80 -12.37
CA THR A 272 13.41 -20.38 -13.78
C THR A 272 13.39 -21.59 -14.73
N THR A 273 12.64 -21.51 -15.82
CA THR A 273 12.49 -22.57 -16.84
C THR A 273 13.61 -22.58 -17.88
N ASP A 274 14.86 -22.41 -17.46
CA ASP A 274 16.02 -22.61 -18.32
C ASP A 274 16.41 -24.09 -18.27
N GLY A 275 16.20 -24.83 -19.37
CA GLY A 275 16.41 -26.28 -19.49
C GLY A 275 17.84 -26.81 -19.35
N ASN A 276 18.71 -26.10 -18.63
CA ASN A 276 20.09 -26.49 -18.33
C ASN A 276 20.29 -26.72 -16.82
N ALA A 277 21.30 -27.52 -16.46
CA ALA A 277 21.76 -27.63 -15.09
C ALA A 277 22.08 -26.23 -14.52
N LYS A 278 21.49 -25.89 -13.36
CA LYS A 278 21.64 -24.57 -12.73
C LYS A 278 23.09 -24.33 -12.31
N ARG A 279 23.61 -23.14 -12.60
CA ARG A 279 25.01 -22.77 -12.35
C ARG A 279 25.09 -21.57 -11.40
N CYS A 280 26.15 -21.50 -10.60
CA CYS A 280 26.40 -20.37 -9.72
C CYS A 280 26.49 -19.06 -10.54
N PRO A 281 25.74 -18.00 -10.22
CA PRO A 281 25.79 -16.74 -10.96
C PRO A 281 27.17 -16.07 -10.96
N GLN A 282 28.01 -16.37 -9.96
CA GLN A 282 29.31 -15.72 -9.77
C GLN A 282 30.46 -16.50 -10.43
N CYS A 283 30.55 -17.81 -10.21
CA CYS A 283 31.66 -18.63 -10.74
C CYS A 283 31.24 -19.68 -11.77
N ARG A 284 29.95 -19.78 -12.09
CA ARG A 284 29.36 -20.75 -13.05
C ARG A 284 29.54 -22.23 -12.71
N ALA A 285 29.97 -22.55 -11.48
CA ALA A 285 30.00 -23.91 -10.95
C ALA A 285 28.59 -24.53 -10.90
N GLN A 286 28.47 -25.84 -11.09
CA GLN A 286 27.17 -26.53 -11.13
C GLN A 286 26.54 -26.57 -9.73
N ILE A 287 25.31 -26.08 -9.58
CA ILE A 287 24.61 -26.07 -8.29
C ILE A 287 23.91 -27.41 -8.08
N ASN A 288 24.14 -28.00 -6.92
CA ASN A 288 23.40 -29.16 -6.42
C ASN A 288 22.53 -28.72 -5.23
N ARG A 289 21.20 -28.92 -5.34
CA ARG A 289 20.24 -28.49 -4.31
C ARG A 289 20.43 -29.22 -2.98
N GLN A 290 20.93 -30.46 -3.03
CA GLN A 290 21.22 -31.26 -1.84
C GLN A 290 22.50 -30.83 -1.11
N GLN A 291 23.30 -29.93 -1.70
CA GLN A 291 24.58 -29.44 -1.16
C GLN A 291 24.52 -27.93 -0.87
N LEU A 292 23.34 -27.45 -0.47
CA LEU A 292 23.14 -26.09 0.01
C LEU A 292 23.20 -26.12 1.54
N ALA A 293 23.96 -25.19 2.11
CA ALA A 293 23.92 -24.93 3.54
C ALA A 293 23.43 -23.50 3.78
N ASP A 294 22.65 -23.29 4.83
CA ASP A 294 22.40 -21.97 5.36
C ASP A 294 23.61 -21.49 6.20
N VAL A 295 23.63 -20.18 6.44
CA VAL A 295 24.66 -19.51 7.24
C VAL A 295 24.72 -20.05 8.67
N GLU A 296 23.57 -20.37 9.26
CA GLU A 296 23.47 -20.84 10.64
C GLU A 296 24.16 -22.20 10.82
N SER A 297 23.85 -23.15 9.94
CA SER A 297 24.43 -24.50 9.91
C SER A 297 25.91 -24.47 9.56
N PHE A 298 26.34 -23.55 8.70
CA PHE A 298 27.76 -23.34 8.40
C PHE A 298 28.54 -22.87 9.64
N LEU A 299 28.03 -21.87 10.36
CA LEU A 299 28.66 -21.33 11.57
C LEU A 299 28.70 -22.38 12.69
N LYS A 300 27.61 -23.13 12.92
CA LYS A 300 27.57 -24.23 13.89
C LYS A 300 28.67 -25.28 13.68
N VAL A 301 29.06 -25.54 12.43
CA VAL A 301 30.04 -26.58 12.09
C VAL A 301 31.47 -26.03 12.08
N HIS A 302 31.69 -24.84 11.54
CA HIS A 302 33.03 -24.34 11.21
C HIS A 302 33.50 -23.15 12.05
N ALA A 303 32.61 -22.49 12.79
CA ALA A 303 32.94 -21.36 13.65
C ALA A 303 31.99 -21.26 14.87
N PRO A 304 32.03 -22.24 15.79
CA PRO A 304 31.14 -22.28 16.96
C PRO A 304 31.30 -21.06 17.88
N ASP A 305 32.51 -20.49 18.00
CA ASP A 305 32.74 -19.30 18.82
C ASP A 305 31.99 -18.06 18.27
N LEU A 306 31.93 -17.91 16.93
CA LEU A 306 31.11 -16.88 16.28
C LEU A 306 29.61 -17.21 16.37
N MET A 307 29.27 -18.50 16.45
CA MET A 307 27.88 -18.93 16.65
C MET A 307 27.38 -18.52 18.04
N GLU A 308 28.18 -18.61 19.10
CA GLU A 308 27.77 -18.18 20.45
C GLU A 308 27.40 -16.69 20.51
N GLU A 309 28.16 -15.81 19.84
CA GLU A 309 27.82 -14.38 19.73
C GLU A 309 26.52 -14.16 18.94
N VAL A 310 26.32 -14.94 17.87
CA VAL A 310 25.11 -14.90 17.03
C VAL A 310 23.89 -15.45 17.75
N GLU A 311 24.05 -16.50 18.56
CA GLU A 311 23.00 -17.09 19.40
C GLU A 311 22.61 -16.11 20.51
N ALA A 312 23.56 -15.40 21.14
CA ALA A 312 23.26 -14.36 22.11
C ALA A 312 22.46 -13.18 21.52
N GLU A 313 22.82 -12.72 20.31
CA GLU A 313 22.03 -11.73 19.56
C GLU A 313 20.63 -12.25 19.19
N ALA A 314 20.56 -13.50 18.69
CA ALA A 314 19.31 -14.13 18.27
C ALA A 314 18.38 -14.46 19.44
N GLU A 315 18.90 -14.84 20.60
CA GLU A 315 18.17 -15.03 21.85
C GLU A 315 17.59 -13.71 22.36
N THR A 316 18.38 -12.63 22.28
CA THR A 316 17.90 -11.28 22.62
C THR A 316 16.77 -10.85 21.69
N GLU A 317 16.93 -11.08 20.38
CA GLU A 317 15.87 -10.82 19.39
C GLU A 317 14.64 -11.71 19.59
N ALA A 318 14.81 -13.00 19.91
CA ALA A 318 13.73 -13.94 20.14
C ALA A 318 12.95 -13.61 21.41
N SER A 319 13.64 -13.22 22.48
CA SER A 319 13.04 -12.72 23.72
C SER A 319 12.23 -11.43 23.48
N ASN A 320 12.78 -10.48 22.70
CA ASN A 320 12.07 -9.28 22.30
C ASN A 320 10.86 -9.59 21.40
N ARG A 321 10.99 -10.51 20.43
CA ARG A 321 9.87 -11.00 19.59
C ARG A 321 8.76 -11.60 20.45
N LYS A 322 9.11 -12.39 21.46
CA LYS A 322 8.14 -12.99 22.39
C LYS A 322 7.41 -11.93 23.22
N ARG A 323 8.13 -10.96 23.80
CA ARG A 323 7.52 -9.81 24.50
C ARG A 323 6.61 -8.97 23.60
N ILE A 324 7.01 -8.75 22.34
CA ILE A 324 6.24 -8.02 21.34
C ILE A 324 4.98 -8.80 20.93
N ALA A 325 5.05 -10.12 20.81
CA ALA A 325 3.90 -10.98 20.54
C ALA A 325 2.91 -11.02 21.71
N GLU A 326 3.41 -10.91 22.95
CA GLU A 326 2.61 -10.83 24.17
C GLU A 326 2.00 -9.43 24.40
N MET A 327 2.47 -8.41 23.67
CA MET A 327 1.96 -7.05 23.79
C MET A 327 0.51 -6.95 23.29
N LEU A 328 -0.41 -6.69 24.21
CA LEU A 328 -1.85 -6.64 23.93
C LEU A 328 -2.33 -5.30 23.34
N SER A 329 -1.56 -4.21 23.47
CA SER A 329 -1.96 -2.87 23.05
C SER A 329 -0.78 -2.04 22.54
N SER A 330 -1.09 -0.96 21.82
CA SER A 330 -0.15 0.06 21.31
C SER A 330 -0.72 1.45 21.57
N ALA A 331 0.11 2.48 21.49
CA ALA A 331 -0.31 3.88 21.68
C ALA A 331 -1.53 4.25 20.83
N LYS A 332 -1.61 3.78 19.58
CA LYS A 332 -2.77 4.04 18.70
C LYS A 332 -4.01 3.26 19.09
N ILE A 333 -3.86 2.02 19.55
CA ILE A 333 -4.98 1.23 20.06
C ILE A 333 -5.54 1.90 21.31
N ASP A 334 -4.68 2.29 22.24
CA ASP A 334 -5.09 2.96 23.49
C ASP A 334 -5.82 4.26 23.20
N LYS A 335 -5.28 5.10 22.29
CA LYS A 335 -5.94 6.36 21.93
C LYS A 335 -7.28 6.15 21.21
N MET A 336 -7.37 5.13 20.36
CA MET A 336 -8.61 4.80 19.67
C MET A 336 -9.67 4.29 20.66
N LEU A 337 -9.29 3.48 21.64
CA LEU A 337 -10.21 3.04 22.69
C LEU A 337 -10.65 4.21 23.59
N GLU A 338 -9.75 5.13 23.94
CA GLU A 338 -10.08 6.36 24.66
C GLU A 338 -11.18 7.16 23.92
N ILE A 339 -11.00 7.39 22.61
CA ILE A 339 -12.00 8.09 21.78
C ILE A 339 -13.34 7.34 21.75
N LEU A 340 -13.31 6.00 21.69
CA LEU A 340 -14.52 5.17 21.71
C LEU A 340 -15.23 5.21 23.07
N ASP A 341 -14.47 5.20 24.17
CA ASP A 341 -15.00 5.27 25.53
C ASP A 341 -15.63 6.65 25.80
N GLU A 342 -14.94 7.74 25.40
CA GLU A 342 -15.46 9.11 25.44
C GLU A 342 -16.74 9.24 24.63
N THR A 343 -16.73 8.76 23.38
CA THR A 343 -17.92 8.75 22.51
C THR A 343 -19.08 8.01 23.15
N ALA A 344 -18.83 6.80 23.69
CA ALA A 344 -19.86 5.98 24.31
C ALA A 344 -20.47 6.68 25.54
N HIS A 345 -19.65 7.40 26.31
CA HIS A 345 -20.10 8.15 27.48
C HIS A 345 -20.89 9.42 27.10
N GLU A 346 -20.37 10.23 26.18
CA GLU A 346 -20.99 11.49 25.75
C GLU A 346 -22.34 11.29 25.06
N THR A 347 -22.50 10.16 24.35
CA THR A 347 -23.64 9.92 23.47
C THR A 347 -24.59 8.85 24.00
N ASP A 348 -24.36 8.36 25.23
CA ASP A 348 -25.08 7.23 25.82
C ASP A 348 -25.16 6.03 24.85
N ARG A 349 -24.03 5.74 24.18
CA ARG A 349 -23.85 4.67 23.16
C ARG A 349 -24.80 4.77 21.96
N GLN A 350 -25.33 5.95 21.64
CA GLN A 350 -26.21 6.13 20.47
C GLN A 350 -25.44 6.40 19.18
N ASP A 351 -24.23 6.95 19.27
CA ASP A 351 -23.41 7.23 18.10
C ASP A 351 -22.61 6.00 17.67
N LYS A 352 -22.46 5.85 16.36
CA LYS A 352 -21.69 4.76 15.76
C LYS A 352 -20.40 5.28 15.14
N THR A 353 -19.34 4.52 15.33
CA THR A 353 -17.97 4.85 14.92
C THR A 353 -17.43 3.84 13.92
N ILE A 354 -16.82 4.34 12.85
CA ILE A 354 -16.12 3.52 11.87
C ILE A 354 -14.61 3.68 12.06
N VAL A 355 -13.91 2.58 12.26
CA VAL A 355 -12.46 2.55 12.39
C VAL A 355 -11.86 2.00 11.11
N PHE A 356 -11.08 2.83 10.41
CA PHE A 356 -10.38 2.43 9.20
C PHE A 356 -8.93 2.07 9.50
N SER A 357 -8.49 0.98 8.88
CA SER A 357 -7.07 0.71 8.69
C SER A 357 -6.78 0.13 7.32
N GLN A 358 -5.62 0.46 6.74
CA GLN A 358 -5.16 -0.22 5.53
C GLN A 358 -4.65 -1.64 5.76
N PHE A 359 -4.24 -1.96 6.98
CA PHE A 359 -3.65 -3.26 7.33
C PHE A 359 -4.72 -4.12 7.98
N THR A 360 -5.11 -5.21 7.33
CA THR A 360 -6.07 -6.17 7.91
C THR A 360 -5.53 -6.83 9.17
N SER A 361 -4.21 -7.01 9.26
CA SER A 361 -3.53 -7.46 10.47
C SER A 361 -3.67 -6.46 11.64
N MET A 362 -3.71 -5.15 11.36
CA MET A 362 -4.08 -4.16 12.38
C MET A 362 -5.50 -4.39 12.87
N LEU A 363 -6.46 -4.59 11.96
CA LEU A 363 -7.85 -4.86 12.33
C LEU A 363 -7.98 -6.13 13.20
N ASN A 364 -7.21 -7.18 12.90
CA ASN A 364 -7.15 -8.40 13.74
C ASN A 364 -6.77 -8.06 15.19
N MET A 365 -5.76 -7.19 15.38
CA MET A 365 -5.28 -6.82 16.72
C MET A 365 -6.27 -5.93 17.47
N LEU A 366 -7.18 -5.22 16.80
CA LEU A 366 -8.20 -4.41 17.46
C LEU A 366 -9.30 -5.24 18.13
N GLU A 367 -9.52 -6.46 17.64
CA GLU A 367 -10.64 -7.30 18.06
C GLU A 367 -10.63 -7.65 19.55
N LYS A 368 -9.47 -8.04 20.08
CA LYS A 368 -9.32 -8.43 21.48
C LYS A 368 -9.43 -7.23 22.44
N PRO A 369 -8.74 -6.09 22.21
CA PRO A 369 -8.92 -4.89 23.01
C PRO A 369 -10.36 -4.35 23.03
N LEU A 370 -11.07 -4.37 21.88
CA LEU A 370 -12.47 -3.97 21.81
C LEU A 370 -13.38 -4.87 22.66
N LYS A 371 -13.19 -6.20 22.58
CA LYS A 371 -13.91 -7.17 23.42
C LYS A 371 -13.67 -6.92 24.90
N ASN A 372 -12.41 -6.71 25.28
CA ASN A 372 -12.03 -6.48 26.68
C ASN A 372 -12.64 -5.20 27.25
N ARG A 373 -12.84 -4.16 26.43
CA ARG A 373 -13.52 -2.91 26.80
C ARG A 373 -15.04 -2.96 26.65
N GLY A 374 -15.61 -4.10 26.22
CA GLY A 374 -17.06 -4.27 26.07
C GLY A 374 -17.67 -3.50 24.89
N HIS A 375 -16.88 -3.16 23.87
CA HIS A 375 -17.37 -2.57 22.63
C HIS A 375 -17.81 -3.68 21.68
N LYS A 376 -19.10 -3.67 21.30
CA LYS A 376 -19.61 -4.57 20.26
C LYS A 376 -19.22 -4.01 18.89
N TYR A 377 -18.55 -4.84 18.10
CA TYR A 377 -18.05 -4.44 16.79
C TYR A 377 -18.45 -5.43 15.70
N LEU A 378 -18.41 -4.95 14.46
CA LEU A 378 -18.44 -5.76 13.25
C LEU A 378 -17.20 -5.49 12.41
N ARG A 379 -16.93 -6.37 11.44
CA ARG A 379 -15.78 -6.29 10.55
C ARG A 379 -16.24 -6.27 9.09
N TYR A 380 -15.61 -5.43 8.27
CA TYR A 380 -15.86 -5.29 6.85
C TYR A 380 -14.54 -5.19 6.07
N ASP A 381 -14.14 -6.29 5.41
CA ASP A 381 -12.91 -6.31 4.62
C ASP A 381 -12.99 -7.21 3.37
N GLY A 382 -11.84 -7.34 2.70
CA GLY A 382 -11.70 -8.04 1.43
C GLY A 382 -11.92 -9.55 1.53
N SER A 383 -11.77 -10.15 2.73
CA SER A 383 -11.93 -11.60 2.94
C SER A 383 -13.39 -12.05 2.90
N MET A 384 -14.33 -11.13 3.10
CA MET A 384 -15.75 -11.44 3.16
C MET A 384 -16.38 -11.57 1.79
N ASP A 385 -17.34 -12.48 1.67
CA ASP A 385 -18.15 -12.61 0.46
C ASP A 385 -19.21 -11.48 0.35
N VAL A 386 -19.87 -11.41 -0.81
CA VAL A 386 -20.87 -10.37 -1.10
C VAL A 386 -22.08 -10.43 -0.15
N ARG A 387 -22.51 -11.62 0.28
CA ARG A 387 -23.66 -11.79 1.17
C ARG A 387 -23.31 -11.34 2.58
N GLN A 388 -22.17 -11.80 3.11
CA GLN A 388 -21.64 -11.41 4.40
C GLN A 388 -21.46 -9.89 4.50
N ARG A 389 -20.93 -9.25 3.44
CA ARG A 389 -20.81 -7.79 3.37
C ARG A 389 -22.16 -7.08 3.51
N ALA A 390 -23.18 -7.55 2.79
CA ALA A 390 -24.53 -6.97 2.86
C ALA A 390 -25.15 -7.17 4.24
N GLU A 391 -25.06 -8.36 4.82
CA GLU A 391 -25.55 -8.69 6.16
C GLU A 391 -24.87 -7.85 7.24
N THR A 392 -23.54 -7.68 7.18
CA THR A 392 -22.79 -6.85 8.11
C THR A 392 -23.24 -5.39 8.06
N VAL A 393 -23.43 -4.83 6.87
CA VAL A 393 -23.91 -3.45 6.74
C VAL A 393 -25.31 -3.32 7.31
N ASN A 394 -26.25 -4.19 6.93
CA ASN A 394 -27.62 -4.15 7.46
C ASN A 394 -27.63 -4.28 8.99
N LYS A 395 -26.89 -5.25 9.54
CA LYS A 395 -26.77 -5.44 10.99
C LYS A 395 -26.17 -4.22 11.69
N PHE A 396 -25.21 -3.54 11.07
CA PHE A 396 -24.65 -2.30 11.59
C PHE A 396 -25.65 -1.14 11.53
N PHE A 397 -26.58 -1.11 10.58
CA PHE A 397 -27.67 -0.12 10.55
C PHE A 397 -28.73 -0.41 11.62
N ASP A 398 -29.15 -1.68 11.75
CA ASP A 398 -30.36 -2.05 12.49
C ASP A 398 -30.11 -2.27 14.00
N ASP A 399 -28.95 -2.79 14.40
CA ASP A 399 -28.66 -3.11 15.80
C ASP A 399 -28.03 -1.91 16.52
N PRO A 400 -28.74 -1.25 17.46
CA PRO A 400 -28.19 -0.09 18.19
C PRO A 400 -27.08 -0.49 19.17
N GLN A 401 -26.96 -1.77 19.56
CA GLN A 401 -25.93 -2.21 20.49
C GLN A 401 -24.56 -2.31 19.83
N ILE A 402 -24.50 -2.38 18.50
CA ILE A 402 -23.26 -2.45 17.73
C ILE A 402 -22.86 -1.02 17.35
N THR A 403 -21.90 -0.48 18.08
CA THR A 403 -21.44 0.91 17.92
C THR A 403 -20.18 1.02 17.08
N VAL A 404 -19.46 -0.07 16.81
CA VAL A 404 -18.16 -0.03 16.10
C VAL A 404 -18.19 -0.86 14.82
N LEU A 405 -17.66 -0.31 13.73
CA LEU A 405 -17.40 -1.05 12.49
C LEU A 405 -15.93 -0.92 12.09
N LEU A 406 -15.22 -2.05 12.03
CA LEU A 406 -13.84 -2.14 11.55
C LEU A 406 -13.85 -2.30 10.03
N VAL A 407 -13.23 -1.37 9.29
CA VAL A 407 -13.26 -1.37 7.83
C VAL A 407 -11.86 -1.29 7.26
N SER A 408 -11.53 -2.17 6.31
CA SER A 408 -10.29 -2.00 5.54
C SER A 408 -10.44 -0.82 4.58
N THR A 409 -9.49 0.13 4.58
CA THR A 409 -9.57 1.37 3.79
C THR A 409 -9.84 1.12 2.30
N LYS A 410 -9.26 0.04 1.74
CA LYS A 410 -9.49 -0.38 0.35
C LYS A 410 -10.97 -0.73 0.10
N CYS A 411 -11.58 -1.55 0.95
CA CYS A 411 -12.98 -1.93 0.81
C CYS A 411 -13.93 -0.76 1.11
N GLY A 412 -13.57 0.11 2.06
CA GLY A 412 -14.32 1.32 2.40
C GLY A 412 -14.42 2.34 1.27
N SER A 413 -13.50 2.30 0.30
CA SER A 413 -13.53 3.21 -0.85
C SER A 413 -14.62 2.87 -1.89
N LEU A 414 -15.21 1.68 -1.83
CA LEU A 414 -16.14 1.15 -2.83
C LEU A 414 -17.62 1.34 -2.43
N GLY A 415 -18.26 2.42 -2.89
CA GLY A 415 -19.72 2.53 -3.01
C GLY A 415 -20.60 2.53 -1.74
N LEU A 416 -20.09 2.20 -0.56
CA LEU A 416 -20.89 1.99 0.65
C LEU A 416 -21.63 3.25 1.14
N ASN A 417 -22.84 3.06 1.65
CA ASN A 417 -23.58 4.08 2.37
C ASN A 417 -23.53 3.77 3.87
N LEU A 418 -22.86 4.62 4.65
CA LEU A 418 -22.63 4.40 6.09
C LEU A 418 -23.09 5.60 6.91
N THR A 419 -24.19 6.25 6.51
CA THR A 419 -24.76 7.42 7.19
C THR A 419 -25.33 7.13 8.57
N CYS A 420 -25.44 5.85 8.98
CA CYS A 420 -25.77 5.47 10.35
C CYS A 420 -24.64 5.77 11.34
N ALA A 421 -23.41 5.91 10.87
CA ALA A 421 -22.29 6.41 11.64
C ALA A 421 -22.18 7.92 11.50
N ASN A 422 -21.61 8.54 12.51
CA ASN A 422 -21.25 9.96 12.49
C ASN A 422 -19.84 10.21 13.05
N ARG A 423 -19.10 9.13 13.37
CA ARG A 423 -17.70 9.24 13.82
C ARG A 423 -16.81 8.33 13.00
N VAL A 424 -15.63 8.82 12.66
CA VAL A 424 -14.63 8.11 11.85
C VAL A 424 -13.27 8.20 12.54
N ILE A 425 -12.60 7.07 12.72
CA ILE A 425 -11.23 7.01 13.22
C ILE A 425 -10.33 6.45 12.11
N LEU A 426 -9.31 7.22 11.73
CA LEU A 426 -8.26 6.81 10.78
C LEU A 426 -6.99 6.48 11.58
N LEU A 427 -6.64 5.19 11.65
CA LEU A 427 -5.47 4.72 12.39
C LEU A 427 -4.16 4.92 11.64
N ASP A 428 -4.19 4.98 10.31
CA ASP A 428 -3.00 5.08 9.48
C ASP A 428 -3.09 6.17 8.42
N VAL A 429 -1.92 6.71 8.08
CA VAL A 429 -1.77 7.75 7.07
C VAL A 429 -1.63 7.14 5.70
N TRP A 430 -2.50 7.54 4.76
CA TRP A 430 -2.47 7.05 3.38
C TRP A 430 -1.73 8.01 2.45
N TRP A 431 -0.87 7.54 1.55
CA TRP A 431 -0.12 8.42 0.64
C TRP A 431 -0.97 9.42 -0.14
N ASN A 432 -2.18 9.02 -0.54
CA ASN A 432 -3.12 9.83 -1.31
C ASN A 432 -4.31 10.30 -0.45
N PRO A 433 -4.37 11.58 -0.03
CA PRO A 433 -5.48 12.11 0.78
C PRO A 433 -6.86 11.91 0.15
N ALA A 434 -6.95 11.71 -1.17
CA ALA A 434 -8.22 11.47 -1.85
C ALA A 434 -8.90 10.18 -1.37
N ILE A 435 -8.13 9.13 -1.08
CA ILE A 435 -8.68 7.84 -0.65
C ILE A 435 -9.24 7.93 0.79
N GLU A 436 -8.55 8.65 1.68
CA GLU A 436 -9.07 8.95 3.02
C GLU A 436 -10.37 9.76 2.94
N ASN A 437 -10.38 10.82 2.12
CA ASN A 437 -11.58 11.64 1.93
C ASN A 437 -12.74 10.83 1.33
N GLN A 438 -12.48 9.91 0.39
CA GLN A 438 -13.52 9.01 -0.14
C GLN A 438 -14.10 8.09 0.94
N ALA A 439 -13.28 7.59 1.85
CA ALA A 439 -13.74 6.78 2.98
C ALA A 439 -14.60 7.61 3.95
N ILE A 440 -14.16 8.82 4.31
CA ILE A 440 -14.92 9.77 5.15
C ILE A 440 -16.26 10.14 4.47
N ASP A 441 -16.24 10.36 3.16
CA ASP A 441 -17.42 10.69 2.37
C ASP A 441 -18.44 9.54 2.27
N ARG A 442 -18.13 8.34 2.76
CA ARG A 442 -19.14 7.28 2.97
C ARG A 442 -20.05 7.57 4.16
N VAL A 443 -19.59 8.41 5.07
CA VAL A 443 -20.27 8.85 6.29
C VAL A 443 -20.81 10.27 6.12
N HIS A 444 -19.98 11.20 5.62
CA HIS A 444 -20.33 12.60 5.33
C HIS A 444 -20.94 12.75 3.92
N ARG A 445 -22.17 12.23 3.77
CA ARG A 445 -22.93 12.24 2.51
C ARG A 445 -24.41 12.51 2.71
N ILE A 446 -25.13 12.68 1.60
CA ILE A 446 -26.60 12.84 1.58
C ILE A 446 -27.24 11.73 2.42
N GLY A 447 -28.11 12.12 3.35
CA GLY A 447 -28.73 11.23 4.33
C GLY A 447 -28.13 11.32 5.73
N GLN A 448 -26.98 11.99 5.88
CA GLN A 448 -26.41 12.28 7.20
C GLN A 448 -27.21 13.38 7.91
N THR A 449 -27.59 13.13 9.16
CA THR A 449 -28.38 14.04 10.00
C THR A 449 -27.59 14.62 11.17
N LYS A 450 -26.48 13.98 11.57
CA LYS A 450 -25.61 14.42 12.67
C LYS A 450 -24.31 15.01 12.13
N ALA A 451 -23.69 15.90 12.91
CA ALA A 451 -22.33 16.36 12.62
C ALA A 451 -21.37 15.16 12.59
N VAL A 452 -20.38 15.21 11.71
CA VAL A 452 -19.42 14.11 11.51
C VAL A 452 -18.06 14.47 12.09
N ASP A 453 -17.60 13.70 13.07
CA ASP A 453 -16.28 13.84 13.67
C ASP A 453 -15.29 12.85 13.07
N VAL A 454 -14.17 13.35 12.55
CA VAL A 454 -13.11 12.56 11.92
C VAL A 454 -11.84 12.68 12.74
N HIS A 455 -11.46 11.60 13.43
CA HIS A 455 -10.24 11.51 14.21
C HIS A 455 -9.12 10.90 13.37
N ARG A 456 -8.00 11.60 13.28
CA ARG A 456 -6.78 11.14 12.61
C ARG A 456 -5.68 11.02 13.65
N ILE A 457 -5.18 9.80 13.87
CA ILE A 457 -4.20 9.51 14.92
C ILE A 457 -2.82 9.35 14.31
N PHE A 458 -1.87 10.16 14.76
CA PHE A 458 -0.48 10.20 14.30
C PHE A 458 0.48 9.98 15.47
N ILE A 459 1.64 9.35 15.21
CA ILE A 459 2.72 9.28 16.18
C ILE A 459 3.77 10.37 15.89
N ASN A 460 4.09 11.17 16.91
CA ASN A 460 5.13 12.19 16.86
C ASN A 460 6.53 11.59 16.61
N ASP A 461 7.35 12.35 15.88
CA ASP A 461 8.74 12.03 15.56
C ASP A 461 8.86 10.71 14.81
N THR A 462 8.02 10.51 13.79
CA THR A 462 8.02 9.29 12.98
C THR A 462 7.95 9.54 11.47
N ILE A 463 7.84 8.46 10.70
CA ILE A 463 7.55 8.52 9.26
C ILE A 463 6.20 9.16 8.97
N GLU A 464 5.23 9.10 9.89
CA GLU A 464 3.88 9.63 9.66
C GLU A 464 3.88 11.16 9.54
N ASP A 465 4.65 11.86 10.37
CA ASP A 465 4.81 13.32 10.28
C ASP A 465 5.37 13.74 8.92
N ARG A 466 6.36 12.99 8.44
CA ARG A 466 7.01 13.24 7.14
C ARG A 466 6.04 12.99 5.99
N ILE A 467 5.23 11.92 6.06
CA ILE A 467 4.18 11.66 5.07
C ILE A 467 3.16 12.81 5.08
N LEU A 468 2.72 13.25 6.26
CA LEU A 468 1.75 14.33 6.40
C LEU A 468 2.27 15.66 5.82
N MET A 469 3.53 15.99 6.08
CA MET A 469 4.17 17.19 5.52
C MET A 469 4.27 17.12 3.98
N LEU A 470 4.61 15.95 3.43
CA LEU A 470 4.60 15.75 1.97
C LEU A 470 3.20 15.90 1.37
N GLN A 471 2.16 15.38 2.02
CA GLN A 471 0.78 15.54 1.55
C GLN A 471 0.38 17.02 1.52
N LYS A 472 0.61 17.76 2.61
CA LYS A 472 0.30 19.19 2.71
C LYS A 472 0.97 19.98 1.59
N LYS A 473 2.24 19.70 1.32
CA LYS A 473 2.99 20.32 0.21
C LYS A 473 2.39 19.98 -1.15
N LYS A 474 2.02 18.73 -1.38
CA LYS A 474 1.41 18.33 -2.66
C LYS A 474 0.05 18.96 -2.88
N GLN A 475 -0.76 19.07 -1.82
CA GLN A 475 -2.07 19.75 -1.85
C GLN A 475 -1.94 21.22 -2.20
N SER A 476 -1.04 21.97 -1.55
CA SER A 476 -0.89 23.41 -1.81
C SER A 476 -0.47 23.72 -3.26
N VAL A 477 0.40 22.88 -3.84
CA VAL A 477 0.78 22.99 -5.26
C VAL A 477 -0.40 22.68 -6.19
N ALA A 478 -1.30 21.78 -5.79
CA ALA A 478 -2.43 21.34 -6.61
C ALA A 478 -3.55 22.38 -6.68
N ASP A 479 -3.84 23.02 -5.54
CA ASP A 479 -4.84 24.08 -5.45
C ASP A 479 -4.41 25.32 -6.27
N GLY A 480 -3.10 25.56 -6.41
CA GLY A 480 -2.55 26.65 -7.21
C GLY A 480 -2.63 26.47 -8.73
N VAL A 481 -2.83 25.26 -9.26
CA VAL A 481 -2.77 24.97 -10.71
C VAL A 481 -4.15 24.77 -11.34
N LEU A 482 -5.15 24.35 -10.58
CA LEU A 482 -6.45 23.91 -11.13
C LEU A 482 -7.69 24.40 -10.35
N GLY A 483 -7.53 25.32 -9.38
CA GLY A 483 -8.63 25.79 -8.53
C GLY A 483 -9.05 24.74 -7.49
N GLU A 484 -9.76 25.19 -6.44
CA GLU A 484 -10.06 24.39 -5.24
C GLU A 484 -10.50 22.94 -5.57
N GLY A 485 -9.71 21.95 -5.12
CA GLY A 485 -10.12 20.55 -5.10
C GLY A 485 -9.56 19.64 -6.20
N SER A 486 -8.46 20.01 -6.86
CA SER A 486 -7.64 19.10 -7.65
C SER A 486 -6.64 18.38 -6.76
N THR A 487 -6.82 17.08 -6.56
CA THR A 487 -5.88 16.21 -5.86
C THR A 487 -4.61 16.03 -6.70
N ASN A 488 -3.49 16.65 -6.32
CA ASN A 488 -2.18 16.14 -6.77
C ASN A 488 -1.95 14.80 -6.08
N GLN A 489 -1.89 13.73 -6.87
CA GLN A 489 -1.57 12.42 -6.32
C GLN A 489 -0.08 12.16 -6.24
N VAL A 490 0.23 11.25 -5.33
CA VAL A 490 1.51 10.58 -5.20
C VAL A 490 1.64 9.57 -6.35
N GLY A 491 2.24 10.01 -7.46
CA GLY A 491 2.90 9.10 -8.38
C GLY A 491 4.07 8.38 -7.70
N ARG A 492 4.90 7.67 -8.49
CA ARG A 492 6.16 7.08 -7.99
C ARG A 492 6.94 8.14 -7.19
N LEU A 493 7.31 7.83 -5.96
CA LEU A 493 8.09 8.74 -5.11
C LEU A 493 9.42 9.04 -5.81
N SER A 494 9.73 10.32 -5.95
CA SER A 494 11.00 10.80 -6.47
C SER A 494 12.13 10.50 -5.48
N LEU A 495 13.36 10.51 -5.98
CA LEU A 495 14.55 10.33 -5.14
C LEU A 495 14.58 11.32 -3.98
N ASN A 496 14.24 12.59 -4.21
CA ASN A 496 14.26 13.62 -3.18
C ASN A 496 13.17 13.41 -2.12
N GLU A 497 11.99 12.92 -2.51
CA GLU A 497 10.94 12.54 -1.56
C GLU A 497 11.36 11.33 -0.72
N LEU A 498 12.00 10.33 -1.33
CA LEU A 498 12.54 9.19 -0.59
C LEU A 498 13.62 9.66 0.39
N ILE A 499 14.55 10.51 -0.03
CA ILE A 499 15.59 11.06 0.86
C ILE A 499 14.94 11.80 2.04
N TYR A 500 13.94 12.64 1.80
CA TYR A 500 13.21 13.35 2.86
C TYR A 500 12.50 12.39 3.82
N LEU A 501 11.82 11.37 3.29
CA LEU A 501 11.11 10.38 4.11
C LEU A 501 12.05 9.60 5.03
N PHE A 502 13.27 9.32 4.62
CA PHE A 502 14.24 8.62 5.46
C PHE A 502 15.04 9.59 6.33
N ARG A 503 15.64 10.65 5.77
CA ARG A 503 16.57 11.53 6.50
C ARG A 503 15.95 12.76 7.15
N GLY A 504 14.69 13.08 6.84
CA GLY A 504 14.09 14.36 7.24
C GLY A 504 14.76 15.55 6.53
N GLY A 505 14.82 16.69 7.22
CA GLY A 505 15.41 17.92 6.69
C GLY A 505 14.44 18.77 5.87
N ASN A 506 14.96 19.56 4.93
CA ASN A 506 14.15 20.47 4.12
C ASN A 506 13.21 19.70 3.18
N LEU A 507 11.96 20.18 3.09
CA LEU A 507 10.98 19.63 2.15
C LEU A 507 11.49 19.74 0.71
N PRO A 508 11.55 18.65 -0.05
CA PRO A 508 12.23 18.61 -1.35
C PRO A 508 11.57 19.56 -2.37
N THR A 509 12.36 20.44 -2.99
CA THR A 509 11.90 21.30 -4.10
C THR A 509 11.73 20.46 -5.38
N ASN A 510 10.72 20.80 -6.20
CA ASN A 510 10.37 20.09 -7.43
C ASN A 510 11.56 19.92 -8.39
#